data_AF-A0A451CG84-F1
#
_entry.id   AF-A0A451CG84-F1
#
_cell.length_a   1.000
_cell.length_b   1.000
_cell.length_c   1.000
_cell.angle_alpha   90.00
_cell.angle_beta   90.00
_cell.angle_gamma   90.00
#
_symmetry.space_group_name_H-M   'P 1'
#
loop_
_entity.id
_entity.type
_entity.pdbx_description
1 polymer ?
#
loop_
_entity_poly.entity_id
_entity_poly.type
_entity_poly.pdbx_seq_one_letter_code
_entity_poly.pdbx_strand_id
1 'polypeptide(L)'
;MPDKMKILHVIRGLTNSSGTTHIVIPLAEEQARQGMQVSVFFVDKPAYASLGPNPALVDSQEFPQSLPLEHPGVSWSFARAIETRIHEFHVAHIHAVWNFPTWWTMRTALKTGTPFMVAPQGSLEPWAYNHGSWRRRGYARYLERPLLRRATRLQALTRIEAEQFRAFGLGVPAAIIPNGVGADWLESRRTNLAARLGLAPGSKTLLFLSRIHDKKGLDILLRAFAQVSPGFPEVTLVVAGNDAGSGYAEAMHTLAGSLGLGARCVFVGEVKGSGKREILLGADAFALTSHSEGLPVAVLVAMCYVLRNSRDIVP
;
A
#
# COMPACT_ATOMS: atom_id res chain seq x y z
N MET A 1 -29.09 -16.35 -18.44
CA MET A 1 -28.14 -16.22 -17.32
C MET A 1 -28.17 -14.76 -16.89
N PRO A 2 -28.24 -14.40 -15.60
CA PRO A 2 -28.15 -13.00 -15.20
C PRO A 2 -26.85 -12.41 -15.75
N ASP A 3 -26.92 -11.18 -16.25
CA ASP A 3 -25.76 -10.51 -16.82
C ASP A 3 -24.68 -10.38 -15.72
N LYS A 4 -23.47 -10.86 -16.01
CA LYS A 4 -22.39 -10.88 -15.01
C LYS A 4 -22.03 -9.44 -14.68
N MET A 5 -21.91 -9.10 -13.40
CA MET A 5 -21.46 -7.78 -12.97
C MET A 5 -20.09 -7.49 -13.59
N LYS A 6 -19.95 -6.30 -14.19
CA LYS A 6 -18.72 -5.81 -14.86
C LYS A 6 -18.11 -4.70 -14.03
N ILE A 7 -16.87 -4.90 -13.58
CA ILE A 7 -16.17 -4.00 -12.68
C ILE A 7 -14.92 -3.47 -13.38
N LEU A 8 -14.76 -2.15 -13.41
CA LEU A 8 -13.51 -1.52 -13.85
C LEU A 8 -12.72 -1.04 -12.63
N HIS A 9 -11.55 -1.63 -12.39
CA HIS A 9 -10.58 -1.07 -11.47
C HIS A 9 -9.71 -0.04 -12.18
N VAL A 10 -9.56 1.13 -11.58
CA VAL A 10 -8.62 2.16 -12.04
C VAL A 10 -7.58 2.42 -10.98
N ILE A 11 -6.31 2.30 -11.35
CA ILE A 11 -5.17 2.59 -10.49
C ILE A 11 -4.11 3.36 -11.28
N ARG A 12 -3.37 4.22 -10.59
CA ARG A 12 -2.28 5.01 -11.17
C ARG A 12 -1.18 4.19 -11.86
N GLY A 13 -0.95 2.96 -11.41
CA GLY A 13 0.11 2.07 -11.90
C GLY A 13 0.26 0.86 -10.97
N LEU A 14 0.61 -0.29 -11.54
CA LEU A 14 0.82 -1.54 -10.81
C LEU A 14 2.31 -1.81 -10.66
N THR A 15 2.90 -1.45 -9.52
CA THR A 15 4.34 -1.59 -9.29
C THR A 15 4.64 -2.42 -8.06
N ASN A 16 5.77 -3.14 -8.07
CA ASN A 16 6.26 -3.90 -6.92
C ASN A 16 6.41 -3.07 -5.63
N SER A 17 6.68 -1.77 -5.77
CA SER A 17 6.94 -0.81 -4.68
C SER A 17 5.68 -0.20 -4.06
N SER A 18 4.49 -0.42 -4.65
CA SER A 18 3.25 0.22 -4.23
C SER A 18 2.38 -0.72 -3.40
N GLY A 19 2.04 -0.32 -2.16
CA GLY A 19 1.12 -1.07 -1.30
C GLY A 19 -0.25 -1.29 -1.94
N THR A 20 -0.74 -0.32 -2.71
CA THR A 20 -2.00 -0.40 -3.46
C THR A 20 -2.01 -1.54 -4.49
N THR A 21 -0.87 -1.81 -5.13
CA THR A 21 -0.75 -2.89 -6.13
C THR A 21 -0.98 -4.26 -5.51
N HIS A 22 -0.43 -4.48 -4.31
CA HIS A 22 -0.62 -5.71 -3.53
C HIS A 22 -2.05 -5.89 -2.97
N ILE A 23 -2.93 -4.90 -3.17
CA ILE A 23 -4.34 -4.94 -2.78
C ILE A 23 -5.23 -5.12 -4.02
N VAL A 24 -4.99 -4.33 -5.07
CA VAL A 24 -5.85 -4.32 -6.27
C VAL A 24 -5.76 -5.61 -7.05
N ILE A 25 -4.56 -6.20 -7.21
CA ILE A 25 -4.40 -7.45 -7.96
C ILE A 25 -5.17 -8.60 -7.28
N PRO A 26 -4.93 -8.93 -5.99
CA PRO A 26 -5.68 -10.01 -5.35
C PRO A 26 -7.18 -9.75 -5.27
N LEU A 27 -7.59 -8.50 -5.06
CA LEU A 27 -9.01 -8.13 -5.04
C LEU A 27 -9.67 -8.39 -6.40
N ALA A 28 -9.07 -7.93 -7.49
CA ALA A 28 -9.60 -8.09 -8.84
C ALA A 28 -9.69 -9.57 -9.23
N GLU A 29 -8.65 -10.36 -8.92
CA GLU A 29 -8.65 -11.79 -9.16
C GLU A 29 -9.71 -12.52 -8.34
N GLU A 30 -9.87 -12.17 -7.07
CA GLU A 30 -10.89 -12.80 -6.23
C GLU A 30 -12.30 -12.47 -6.69
N GLN A 31 -12.55 -11.22 -7.09
CA GLN A 31 -13.83 -10.84 -7.69
C GLN A 31 -14.11 -11.63 -8.99
N ALA A 32 -13.09 -11.86 -9.81
CA ALA A 32 -13.22 -12.71 -11.00
C ALA A 32 -13.55 -14.17 -10.64
N ARG A 33 -12.91 -14.74 -9.61
CA ARG A 33 -13.23 -16.10 -9.09
C ARG A 33 -14.66 -16.21 -8.58
N GLN A 34 -15.21 -15.14 -8.02
CA GLN A 34 -16.61 -15.04 -7.60
C GLN A 34 -17.59 -14.84 -8.77
N GLY A 35 -17.11 -14.93 -10.03
CA GLY A 35 -17.94 -14.94 -11.23
C GLY A 35 -18.20 -13.57 -11.87
N MET A 36 -17.57 -12.50 -11.37
CA MET A 36 -17.65 -11.16 -11.94
C MET A 36 -16.74 -11.03 -13.16
N GLN A 37 -17.07 -10.13 -14.09
CA GLN A 37 -16.16 -9.71 -15.16
C GLN A 37 -15.36 -8.50 -14.67
N VAL A 38 -14.04 -8.65 -14.59
CA VAL A 38 -13.18 -7.64 -13.97
C VAL A 38 -12.14 -7.17 -14.98
N SER A 39 -12.05 -5.85 -15.14
CA SER A 39 -10.97 -5.20 -15.90
C SER A 39 -10.14 -4.30 -14.99
N VAL A 40 -8.86 -4.16 -15.27
CA VAL A 40 -7.94 -3.27 -14.55
C VAL A 40 -7.24 -2.34 -15.53
N PHE A 41 -7.52 -1.05 -15.45
CA PHE A 41 -6.83 -0.04 -16.26
C PHE A 41 -5.82 0.73 -15.42
N PHE A 42 -4.60 0.86 -15.95
CA PHE A 42 -3.54 1.56 -15.25
C PHE A 42 -2.57 2.23 -16.21
N VAL A 43 -1.93 3.30 -15.74
CA VAL A 43 -0.90 4.00 -16.50
C VAL A 43 0.47 3.45 -16.12
N ASP A 44 1.28 3.19 -17.13
CA ASP A 44 2.66 2.72 -17.02
C ASP A 44 3.48 3.65 -16.10
N LYS A 45 4.45 3.06 -15.41
CA LYS A 45 5.50 3.75 -14.67
C LYS A 45 6.85 3.19 -15.11
N PRO A 46 7.48 3.77 -16.15
CA PRO A 46 8.67 3.20 -16.79
C PRO A 46 9.84 2.88 -15.84
N ALA A 47 9.95 3.61 -14.73
CA ALA A 47 10.98 3.40 -13.71
C ALA A 47 10.77 2.13 -12.84
N TYR A 48 9.66 1.40 -13.02
CA TYR A 48 9.29 0.26 -12.18
C TYR A 48 8.81 -0.91 -13.03
N ALA A 49 9.17 -2.13 -12.66
CA ALA A 49 8.60 -3.33 -13.28
C ALA A 49 7.08 -3.39 -13.01
N SER A 50 6.29 -3.41 -14.08
CA SER A 50 4.84 -3.57 -14.03
C SER A 50 4.47 -4.96 -13.52
N LEU A 51 3.53 -5.00 -12.57
CA LEU A 51 2.86 -6.22 -12.15
C LEU A 51 1.47 -6.26 -12.78
N GLY A 52 1.00 -7.44 -13.15
CA GLY A 52 -0.36 -7.64 -13.66
C GLY A 52 -1.10 -8.70 -12.85
N PRO A 53 -2.44 -8.66 -12.83
CA PRO A 53 -3.23 -9.80 -12.38
C PRO A 53 -3.09 -10.97 -13.36
N ASN A 54 -3.54 -12.16 -12.96
CA ASN A 54 -3.59 -13.32 -13.83
C ASN A 54 -4.47 -13.02 -15.08
N PRO A 55 -3.90 -13.05 -16.31
CA PRO A 55 -4.64 -12.72 -17.53
C PRO A 55 -5.74 -13.74 -17.87
N ALA A 56 -5.73 -14.93 -17.27
CA ALA A 56 -6.82 -15.89 -17.38
C ALA A 56 -8.05 -15.51 -16.54
N LEU A 57 -7.90 -14.60 -15.58
CA LEU A 57 -8.95 -14.17 -14.66
C LEU A 57 -9.42 -12.73 -14.92
N VAL A 58 -8.49 -11.82 -15.23
CA VAL A 58 -8.73 -10.38 -15.25
C VAL A 58 -8.22 -9.76 -16.55
N ASP A 59 -9.05 -8.94 -17.20
CA ASP A 59 -8.67 -8.15 -18.38
C ASP A 59 -7.90 -6.90 -17.96
N SER A 60 -6.57 -6.94 -17.99
CA SER A 60 -5.74 -5.79 -17.64
C SER A 60 -5.23 -5.04 -18.85
N GLN A 61 -5.37 -3.71 -18.85
CA GLN A 61 -4.83 -2.84 -19.89
C GLN A 61 -3.89 -1.78 -19.30
N GLU A 62 -2.66 -1.79 -19.78
CA GLU A 62 -1.62 -0.81 -19.48
C GLU A 62 -1.63 0.31 -20.53
N PHE A 63 -1.46 1.55 -20.07
CA PHE A 63 -1.42 2.73 -20.94
C PHE A 63 -0.13 3.52 -20.75
N PRO A 64 0.61 3.86 -21.81
CA PRO A 64 1.85 4.61 -21.69
C PRO A 64 1.61 6.04 -21.19
N GLN A 65 2.57 6.58 -20.44
CA GLN A 65 2.56 7.99 -20.09
C GLN A 65 2.76 8.86 -21.33
N SER A 66 1.96 9.92 -21.46
CA SER A 66 2.07 10.87 -22.56
C SER A 66 3.00 12.04 -22.25
N LEU A 67 3.35 12.26 -20.98
CA LEU A 67 4.27 13.31 -20.54
C LEU A 67 5.38 12.69 -19.68
N PRO A 68 6.63 13.18 -19.75
CA PRO A 68 7.77 12.65 -19.00
C PRO A 68 7.76 13.07 -17.50
N LEU A 69 6.57 13.33 -16.95
CA LEU A 69 6.38 13.71 -15.56
C LEU A 69 5.72 12.54 -14.82
N GLU A 70 6.46 11.95 -13.87
CA GLU A 70 5.94 10.87 -13.03
C GLU A 70 4.66 11.26 -12.29
N HIS A 71 4.43 12.55 -12.02
CA HIS A 71 3.21 13.08 -11.43
C HIS A 71 2.65 14.24 -12.26
N PRO A 72 1.36 14.22 -12.67
CA PRO A 72 0.28 13.36 -12.19
C PRO A 72 0.04 12.05 -12.99
N GLY A 73 0.93 11.67 -13.90
CA GLY A 73 0.80 10.44 -14.72
C GLY A 73 -0.22 10.61 -15.84
N VAL A 74 -0.09 11.66 -16.65
CA VAL A 74 -0.99 11.95 -17.76
C VAL A 74 -0.83 10.92 -18.86
N SER A 75 -1.94 10.38 -19.36
CA SER A 75 -1.98 9.47 -20.50
C SER A 75 -3.22 9.74 -21.35
N TRP A 76 -3.02 10.19 -22.60
CA TRP A 76 -4.11 10.50 -23.51
C TRP A 76 -4.81 9.24 -24.04
N SER A 77 -4.06 8.16 -24.22
CA SER A 77 -4.62 6.86 -24.61
C SER A 77 -5.49 6.28 -23.50
N PHE A 78 -5.08 6.41 -22.23
CA PHE A 78 -5.92 6.09 -21.07
C PHE A 78 -7.20 6.94 -21.05
N ALA A 79 -7.06 8.25 -21.22
CA ALA A 79 -8.19 9.17 -21.21
C ALA A 79 -9.24 8.80 -22.25
N ARG A 80 -8.79 8.54 -23.49
CA ARG A 80 -9.63 8.09 -24.59
C ARG A 80 -10.32 6.76 -24.28
N ALA A 81 -9.57 5.78 -23.76
CA ALA A 81 -10.13 4.48 -23.42
C ALA A 81 -11.23 4.57 -22.35
N ILE A 82 -11.04 5.39 -21.31
CA ILE A 82 -12.06 5.67 -20.30
C ILE A 82 -13.29 6.33 -20.93
N GLU A 83 -13.11 7.36 -21.76
CA GLU A 83 -14.23 8.03 -22.43
C GLU A 83 -15.04 7.10 -23.33
N THR A 84 -14.37 6.16 -24.01
CA THR A 84 -15.04 5.23 -24.92
C THR A 84 -15.62 4.01 -24.22
N ARG A 85 -15.05 3.53 -23.12
CA ARG A 85 -15.39 2.20 -22.55
C ARG A 85 -16.05 2.24 -21.18
N ILE A 86 -16.06 3.37 -20.47
CA ILE A 86 -16.56 3.38 -19.08
C ILE A 86 -18.04 2.97 -18.95
N HIS A 87 -18.84 3.14 -20.01
CA HIS A 87 -20.23 2.74 -20.07
C HIS A 87 -20.43 1.23 -20.24
N GLU A 88 -19.39 0.48 -20.61
CA GLU A 88 -19.40 -0.99 -20.68
C GLU A 88 -19.43 -1.63 -19.29
N PHE A 89 -19.08 -0.87 -18.25
CA PHE A 89 -18.96 -1.32 -16.88
C PHE A 89 -20.14 -0.90 -16.02
N HIS A 90 -20.54 -1.79 -15.10
CA HIS A 90 -21.61 -1.50 -14.14
C HIS A 90 -21.12 -0.59 -13.01
N VAL A 91 -19.83 -0.67 -12.66
CA VAL A 91 -19.21 0.17 -11.64
C VAL A 91 -17.72 0.37 -11.92
N ALA A 92 -17.22 1.59 -11.65
CA ALA A 92 -15.79 1.88 -11.59
C ALA A 92 -15.30 1.92 -10.14
N HIS A 93 -14.31 1.09 -9.79
CA HIS A 93 -13.63 1.09 -8.50
C HIS A 93 -12.26 1.77 -8.64
N ILE A 94 -12.14 2.96 -8.06
CA ILE A 94 -10.99 3.85 -8.26
C ILE A 94 -10.09 3.79 -7.03
N HIS A 95 -8.81 3.47 -7.23
CA HIS A 95 -7.83 3.28 -6.15
C HIS A 95 -6.81 4.40 -6.08
N ALA A 96 -6.64 4.95 -4.87
CA ALA A 96 -5.93 6.18 -4.57
C ALA A 96 -6.59 7.43 -5.18
N VAL A 97 -5.98 8.58 -4.91
CA VAL A 97 -6.43 9.92 -5.32
C VAL A 97 -5.20 10.77 -5.67
N TRP A 98 -5.42 12.04 -5.98
CA TRP A 98 -4.41 13.04 -6.32
C TRP A 98 -3.69 12.78 -7.63
N ASN A 99 -4.32 12.12 -8.61
CA ASN A 99 -3.66 11.77 -9.86
C ASN A 99 -4.58 11.74 -11.08
N PHE A 100 -3.97 11.90 -12.26
CA PHE A 100 -4.70 12.06 -13.52
C PHE A 100 -5.62 10.88 -13.84
N PRO A 101 -5.20 9.60 -13.77
CA PRO A 101 -6.08 8.47 -14.06
C PRO A 101 -7.34 8.44 -13.20
N THR A 102 -7.18 8.65 -11.88
CA THR A 102 -8.31 8.66 -10.95
C THR A 102 -9.23 9.86 -11.16
N TRP A 103 -8.68 11.05 -11.34
CA TRP A 103 -9.46 12.27 -11.61
C TRP A 103 -10.24 12.17 -12.92
N TRP A 104 -9.59 11.72 -13.99
CA TRP A 104 -10.23 11.58 -15.30
C TRP A 104 -11.37 10.56 -15.25
N THR A 105 -11.15 9.43 -14.60
CA THR A 105 -12.18 8.39 -14.43
C THR A 105 -13.38 8.92 -13.65
N MET A 106 -13.18 9.60 -12.52
CA MET A 106 -14.28 10.19 -11.76
C MET A 106 -15.07 11.21 -12.59
N ARG A 107 -14.37 12.08 -13.34
CA ARG A 107 -14.99 13.09 -14.21
C ARG A 107 -15.84 12.43 -15.30
N THR A 108 -15.30 11.43 -15.98
CA THR A 108 -16.00 10.74 -17.07
C THR A 108 -17.17 9.93 -16.54
N ALA A 109 -17.00 9.21 -15.43
CA ALA A 109 -18.07 8.45 -14.78
C ALA A 109 -19.28 9.34 -14.44
N LEU A 110 -19.03 10.55 -13.91
CA LEU A 110 -20.10 11.52 -13.66
C LEU A 110 -20.77 12.05 -14.92
N LYS A 111 -20.03 12.19 -16.02
CA LYS A 111 -20.55 12.64 -17.31
C LYS A 111 -21.42 11.56 -17.98
N THR A 112 -21.04 10.30 -17.86
CA THR A 112 -21.74 9.16 -18.48
C THR A 112 -22.81 8.53 -17.58
N GLY A 113 -22.85 8.90 -16.30
CA GLY A 113 -23.75 8.30 -15.32
C GLY A 113 -23.29 6.94 -14.79
N THR A 114 -22.06 6.51 -15.08
CA THR A 114 -21.50 5.26 -14.55
C THR A 114 -21.27 5.41 -13.03
N PRO A 115 -21.84 4.54 -12.18
CA PRO A 115 -21.57 4.54 -10.75
C PRO A 115 -20.08 4.31 -10.48
N PHE A 116 -19.51 5.06 -9.53
CA PHE A 116 -18.13 4.84 -9.10
C PHE A 116 -17.98 4.85 -7.58
N MET A 117 -17.02 4.05 -7.11
CA MET A 117 -16.53 4.01 -5.73
C MET A 117 -15.06 4.41 -5.71
N VAL A 118 -14.65 5.15 -4.68
CA VAL A 118 -13.25 5.59 -4.53
C VAL A 118 -12.67 5.06 -3.23
N ALA A 119 -11.48 4.48 -3.28
CA ALA A 119 -10.69 4.04 -2.15
C ALA A 119 -9.44 4.96 -1.98
N PRO A 120 -9.50 6.01 -1.15
CA PRO A 120 -8.38 6.93 -0.98
C PRO A 120 -7.13 6.33 -0.31
N GLN A 121 -7.29 5.27 0.50
CA GLN A 121 -6.21 4.50 1.11
C GLN A 121 -5.24 5.33 1.97
N GLY A 122 -5.78 6.11 2.91
CA GLY A 122 -5.03 6.97 3.82
C GLY A 122 -4.58 8.30 3.19
N SER A 123 -4.86 8.54 1.90
CA SER A 123 -4.45 9.77 1.22
C SER A 123 -5.17 11.03 1.68
N LEU A 124 -6.26 10.88 2.45
CA LEU A 124 -7.04 11.97 3.06
C LEU A 124 -6.69 12.22 4.53
N GLU A 125 -5.78 11.43 5.10
CA GLU A 125 -5.34 11.60 6.48
C GLU A 125 -4.67 12.97 6.69
N PRO A 126 -4.91 13.68 7.82
CA PRO A 126 -4.37 15.02 8.06
C PRO A 126 -2.86 15.14 7.89
N TRP A 127 -2.06 14.21 8.42
CA TRP A 127 -0.60 14.27 8.26
C TRP A 127 -0.22 14.18 6.77
N ALA A 128 -0.78 13.21 6.05
CA ALA A 128 -0.51 12.99 4.63
C ALA A 128 -0.99 14.13 3.73
N TYR A 129 -2.06 14.82 4.12
CA TYR A 129 -2.61 15.98 3.40
C TYR A 129 -1.82 17.26 3.68
N ASN A 130 -1.47 17.52 4.95
CA ASN A 130 -0.82 18.75 5.38
C ASN A 130 0.67 18.81 5.02
N HIS A 131 1.37 17.67 5.03
CA HIS A 131 2.77 17.56 4.58
C HIS A 131 2.92 17.56 3.04
N GLY A 132 1.82 17.75 2.30
CA GLY A 132 1.83 17.91 0.84
C GLY A 132 2.14 19.34 0.38
N SER A 133 2.61 19.49 -0.87
CA SER A 133 2.84 20.81 -1.46
C SER A 133 1.55 21.62 -1.60
N TRP A 134 1.66 22.96 -1.60
CA TRP A 134 0.52 23.86 -1.80
C TRP A 134 -0.21 23.58 -3.13
N ARG A 135 0.52 23.15 -4.17
CA ARG A 135 -0.04 22.72 -5.46
C ARG A 135 -0.97 21.52 -5.31
N ARG A 136 -0.55 20.51 -4.53
CA ARG A 136 -1.39 19.34 -4.20
C ARG A 136 -2.65 19.76 -3.42
N ARG A 137 -2.54 20.70 -2.48
CA ARG A 137 -3.71 21.21 -1.74
C ARG A 137 -4.70 21.93 -2.66
N GLY A 138 -4.20 22.74 -3.60
CA GLY A 138 -5.02 23.39 -4.62
C GLY A 138 -5.72 22.38 -5.52
N TYR A 139 -4.97 21.43 -6.09
CA TYR A 139 -5.50 20.33 -6.89
C TYR A 139 -6.60 19.55 -6.15
N ALA A 140 -6.33 19.19 -4.89
CA ALA A 140 -7.27 18.49 -4.05
C ALA A 140 -8.55 19.30 -3.82
N ARG A 141 -8.42 20.59 -3.46
CA ARG A 141 -9.56 21.45 -3.13
C ARG A 141 -10.45 21.74 -4.33
N TYR A 142 -9.86 22.02 -5.49
CA TYR A 142 -10.58 22.57 -6.63
C TYR A 142 -10.92 21.54 -7.71
N LEU A 143 -10.14 20.46 -7.84
CA LEU A 143 -10.32 19.50 -8.94
C LEU A 143 -10.89 18.17 -8.46
N GLU A 144 -10.33 17.56 -7.43
CA GLU A 144 -10.77 16.22 -7.01
C GLU A 144 -11.87 16.21 -5.95
N ARG A 145 -11.83 17.09 -4.94
CA ARG A 145 -12.85 17.13 -3.88
C ARG A 145 -14.29 17.30 -4.39
N PRO A 146 -14.57 18.15 -5.40
CA PRO A 146 -15.91 18.22 -5.99
C PRO A 146 -16.38 16.90 -6.60
N LEU A 147 -15.47 16.12 -7.20
CA LEU A 147 -15.78 14.82 -7.80
C LEU A 147 -16.00 13.76 -6.70
N LEU A 148 -15.13 13.73 -5.68
CA LEU A 148 -15.24 12.82 -4.54
C LEU A 148 -16.59 12.97 -3.82
N ARG A 149 -17.13 14.19 -3.73
CA ARG A 149 -18.46 14.45 -3.14
C ARG A 149 -19.63 13.86 -3.93
N ARG A 150 -19.40 13.44 -5.16
CA ARG A 150 -20.40 12.84 -6.05
C ARG A 150 -20.15 11.34 -6.29
N ALA A 151 -19.18 10.74 -5.58
CA ALA A 151 -19.00 9.29 -5.60
C ALA A 151 -20.24 8.59 -5.05
N THR A 152 -20.53 7.39 -5.56
CA THR A 152 -21.63 6.54 -5.06
C THR A 152 -21.36 6.09 -3.63
N ARG A 153 -20.09 5.74 -3.38
CA ARG A 153 -19.53 5.30 -2.10
C ARG A 153 -18.06 5.72 -2.02
N LEU A 154 -17.59 5.90 -0.79
CA LEU A 154 -16.16 5.86 -0.48
C LEU A 154 -15.84 4.52 0.17
N GLN A 155 -14.70 3.92 -0.15
CA GLN A 155 -14.17 2.77 0.57
C GLN A 155 -13.15 3.27 1.60
N ALA A 156 -13.43 3.02 2.87
CA ALA A 156 -12.51 3.20 3.98
C ALA A 156 -11.92 1.83 4.38
N LEU A 157 -10.65 1.81 4.75
CA LEU A 157 -9.98 0.62 5.27
C LEU A 157 -10.29 0.40 6.76
N THR A 158 -10.60 1.48 7.48
CA THR A 158 -10.88 1.47 8.93
C THR A 158 -11.99 2.46 9.28
N ARG A 159 -12.52 2.36 10.50
CA ARG A 159 -13.46 3.36 11.05
C ARG A 159 -12.82 4.75 11.12
N ILE A 160 -11.55 4.82 11.53
CA ILE A 160 -10.78 6.06 11.61
C ILE A 160 -10.69 6.73 10.24
N GLU A 161 -10.41 5.97 9.18
CA GLU A 161 -10.36 6.53 7.83
C GLU A 161 -11.73 7.05 7.37
N ALA A 162 -12.82 6.36 7.71
CA ALA A 162 -14.17 6.84 7.41
C ALA A 162 -14.49 8.17 8.11
N GLU A 163 -14.05 8.36 9.36
CA GLU A 163 -14.16 9.63 10.09
C GLU A 163 -13.31 10.73 9.43
N GLN A 164 -12.11 10.40 8.97
CA GLN A 164 -11.24 11.33 8.23
C GLN A 164 -11.89 11.82 6.93
N PHE A 165 -12.68 11.00 6.24
CA PHE A 165 -13.44 11.45 5.07
C PHE A 165 -14.44 12.55 5.44
N ARG A 166 -15.12 12.42 6.58
CA ARG A 166 -16.05 13.43 7.11
C ARG A 166 -15.33 14.70 7.51
N ALA A 167 -14.19 14.60 8.18
CA ALA A 167 -13.33 15.73 8.52
C ALA A 167 -12.80 16.44 7.27
N PHE A 168 -12.55 15.70 6.19
CA PHE A 168 -12.20 16.25 4.87
C PHE A 168 -13.42 16.89 4.15
N GLY A 169 -14.60 16.89 4.76
CA GLY A 169 -15.84 17.45 4.23
C GLY A 169 -16.41 16.67 3.05
N LEU A 170 -16.26 15.34 3.07
CA LEU A 170 -16.96 14.41 2.19
C LEU A 170 -18.17 13.82 2.94
N GLY A 171 -19.37 14.22 2.51
CA GLY A 171 -20.64 13.73 3.08
C GLY A 171 -21.12 12.39 2.50
N VAL A 172 -20.41 11.84 1.52
CA VAL A 172 -20.74 10.59 0.83
C VAL A 172 -20.69 9.40 1.82
N PRO A 173 -21.59 8.41 1.71
CA PRO A 173 -21.53 7.23 2.56
C PRO A 173 -20.23 6.43 2.33
N ALA A 174 -19.60 6.01 3.43
CA ALA A 174 -18.41 5.20 3.40
C ALA A 174 -18.74 3.72 3.70
N ALA A 175 -18.23 2.80 2.90
CA ALA A 175 -18.19 1.38 3.21
C ALA A 175 -16.83 1.07 3.84
N ILE A 176 -16.82 0.41 5.00
CA ILE A 176 -15.59 -0.02 5.65
C ILE A 176 -15.23 -1.41 5.11
N ILE A 177 -14.22 -1.47 4.24
CA ILE A 177 -13.72 -2.69 3.61
C ILE A 177 -12.20 -2.71 3.83
N PRO A 178 -11.74 -3.37 4.90
CA PRO A 178 -10.32 -3.51 5.20
C PRO A 178 -9.58 -4.26 4.08
N ASN A 179 -8.28 -4.00 3.95
CA ASN A 179 -7.42 -4.80 3.09
C ASN A 179 -7.37 -6.25 3.59
N GLY A 180 -7.46 -7.20 2.67
CA GLY A 180 -7.20 -8.61 2.92
C GLY A 180 -5.73 -8.98 2.76
N VAL A 181 -5.38 -10.18 3.20
CA VAL A 181 -4.15 -10.88 2.84
C VAL A 181 -4.50 -12.11 2.01
N GLY A 182 -3.64 -12.48 1.07
CA GLY A 182 -3.84 -13.68 0.26
C GLY A 182 -3.82 -14.96 1.11
N ALA A 183 -4.56 -15.98 0.67
CA ALA A 183 -4.60 -17.29 1.33
C ALA A 183 -3.23 -17.98 1.35
N ASP A 184 -2.40 -17.72 0.33
CA ASP A 184 -1.02 -18.17 0.24
C ASP A 184 -0.17 -17.75 1.44
N TRP A 185 -0.47 -16.58 2.03
CA TRP A 185 0.13 -16.20 3.29
C TRP A 185 -0.38 -17.11 4.40
N LEU A 186 -1.69 -17.25 4.59
CA LEU A 186 -2.25 -18.06 5.69
C LEU A 186 -1.76 -19.52 5.75
N GLU A 187 -1.34 -20.08 4.61
CA GLU A 187 -0.83 -21.45 4.46
C GLU A 187 0.71 -21.58 4.57
N SER A 188 1.43 -20.45 4.64
CA SER A 188 2.89 -20.44 4.65
C SER A 188 3.47 -20.97 5.97
N ARG A 189 4.60 -21.68 5.88
CA ARG A 189 5.38 -22.11 7.05
C ARG A 189 6.36 -21.02 7.50
N ARG A 190 6.63 -20.94 8.80
CA ARG A 190 7.67 -20.05 9.34
C ARG A 190 9.04 -20.44 8.80
N THR A 191 9.85 -19.44 8.55
CA THR A 191 11.28 -19.58 8.27
C THR A 191 12.08 -19.18 9.52
N ASN A 192 13.40 -19.21 9.46
CA ASN A 192 14.26 -18.70 10.54
C ASN A 192 15.12 -17.54 10.01
N LEU A 193 14.68 -16.30 10.29
CA LEU A 193 15.38 -15.11 9.82
C LEU A 193 16.75 -14.96 10.50
N ALA A 194 16.85 -15.25 11.79
CA ALA A 194 18.11 -15.17 12.53
C ALA A 194 19.19 -16.06 11.90
N ALA A 195 18.85 -17.32 11.62
CA ALA A 195 19.77 -18.26 10.97
C ALA A 195 20.19 -17.80 9.58
N ARG A 196 19.26 -17.25 8.78
CA ARG A 196 19.56 -16.74 7.44
C ARG A 196 20.54 -15.56 7.47
N LEU A 197 20.42 -14.70 8.48
CA LEU A 197 21.32 -13.56 8.68
C LEU A 197 22.64 -13.96 9.37
N GLY A 198 22.85 -15.24 9.67
CA GLY A 198 24.05 -15.72 10.37
C GLY A 198 24.13 -15.25 11.83
N LEU A 199 22.99 -14.93 12.45
CA LEU A 199 22.96 -14.56 13.86
C LEU A 199 23.18 -15.79 14.76
N ALA A 200 23.62 -15.54 15.98
CA ALA A 200 23.89 -16.60 16.95
C ALA A 200 22.64 -17.47 17.20
N PRO A 201 22.82 -18.78 17.48
CA PRO A 201 21.71 -19.63 17.92
C PRO A 201 20.97 -19.01 19.12
N GLY A 202 19.64 -19.01 19.06
CA GLY A 202 18.80 -18.39 20.09
C GLY A 202 18.50 -16.90 19.88
N SER A 203 19.15 -16.23 18.91
CA SER A 203 18.79 -14.85 18.56
C SER A 203 17.34 -14.72 18.10
N LYS A 204 16.73 -13.59 18.46
CA LYS A 204 15.39 -13.16 18.09
C LYS A 204 15.46 -11.97 17.16
N THR A 205 14.48 -11.83 16.26
CA THR A 205 14.47 -10.77 15.26
C THR A 205 13.23 -9.88 15.38
N LEU A 206 13.46 -8.58 15.57
CA LEU A 206 12.44 -7.54 15.46
C LEU A 206 12.55 -6.92 14.06
N LEU A 207 11.53 -7.12 13.23
CA LEU A 207 11.54 -6.64 11.84
C LEU A 207 10.87 -5.27 11.70
N PHE A 208 11.59 -4.35 11.08
CA PHE A 208 11.03 -3.17 10.43
C PHE A 208 11.07 -3.37 8.91
N LEU A 209 9.91 -3.34 8.24
CA LEU A 209 9.81 -3.47 6.78
C LEU A 209 8.94 -2.37 6.18
N SER A 210 9.56 -1.37 5.57
CA SER A 210 8.87 -0.30 4.84
C SER A 210 9.84 0.48 3.95
N ARG A 211 9.35 1.48 3.19
CA ARG A 211 10.27 2.49 2.61
C ARG A 211 10.92 3.26 3.76
N ILE A 212 12.24 3.40 3.75
CA ILE A 212 13.00 4.16 4.73
C ILE A 212 12.78 5.65 4.45
N HIS A 213 11.84 6.25 5.17
CA HIS A 213 11.38 7.61 4.98
C HIS A 213 10.90 8.16 6.33
N ASP A 214 11.02 9.47 6.57
CA ASP A 214 10.66 10.12 7.84
C ASP A 214 9.27 9.72 8.36
N LYS A 215 8.28 9.66 7.47
CA LYS A 215 6.91 9.22 7.71
C LYS A 215 6.81 7.88 8.43
N LYS A 216 7.74 6.96 8.15
CA LYS A 216 7.72 5.59 8.69
C LYS A 216 8.34 5.50 10.09
N GLY A 217 8.90 6.60 10.60
CA GLY A 217 9.34 6.75 11.99
C GLY A 217 10.47 5.79 12.38
N LEU A 218 11.36 5.44 11.46
CA LEU A 218 12.48 4.53 11.77
C LEU A 218 13.40 5.13 12.84
N ASP A 219 13.58 6.44 12.85
CA ASP A 219 14.30 7.18 13.90
C ASP A 219 13.69 6.97 15.28
N ILE A 220 12.36 6.99 15.39
CA ILE A 220 11.62 6.71 16.64
C ILE A 220 11.91 5.28 17.09
N LEU A 221 11.82 4.32 16.16
CA LEU A 221 12.08 2.91 16.48
C LEU A 221 13.52 2.69 16.94
N LEU A 222 14.51 3.28 16.27
CA LEU A 222 15.92 3.17 16.65
C LEU A 222 16.17 3.71 18.06
N ARG A 223 15.63 4.90 18.39
CA ARG A 223 15.78 5.51 19.71
C ARG A 223 15.07 4.71 20.81
N ALA A 224 13.90 4.16 20.52
CA ALA A 224 13.18 3.30 21.46
C ALA A 224 13.93 1.98 21.67
N PHE A 225 14.40 1.36 20.59
CA PHE A 225 15.14 0.10 20.64
C PHE A 225 16.47 0.25 21.40
N ALA A 226 17.19 1.36 21.24
CA ALA A 226 18.42 1.63 21.99
C ALA A 226 18.19 1.66 23.52
N GLN A 227 17.03 2.13 23.96
CA GLN A 227 16.69 2.18 25.39
C GLN A 227 16.34 0.80 25.97
N VAL A 228 15.69 -0.07 25.19
CA VAL A 228 15.19 -1.37 25.68
C VAL A 228 16.13 -2.54 25.38
N SER A 229 16.95 -2.44 24.34
CA SER A 229 17.83 -3.54 23.88
C SER A 229 18.80 -4.09 24.94
N PRO A 230 19.26 -3.34 25.96
CA PRO A 230 20.04 -3.92 27.06
C PRO A 230 19.29 -4.98 27.86
N GLY A 231 17.96 -4.87 27.98
CA GLY A 231 17.12 -5.85 28.68
C GLY A 231 16.74 -7.08 27.85
N PHE A 232 17.03 -7.06 26.55
CA PHE A 232 16.70 -8.14 25.60
C PHE A 232 17.93 -8.50 24.77
N PRO A 233 19.01 -9.03 25.37
CA PRO A 233 20.30 -9.23 24.71
C PRO A 233 20.26 -10.12 23.46
N GLU A 234 19.25 -10.98 23.35
CA GLU A 234 19.00 -11.90 22.26
C GLU A 234 18.36 -11.25 21.02
N VAL A 235 17.77 -10.05 21.15
CA VAL A 235 16.98 -9.43 20.08
C VAL A 235 17.84 -8.58 19.15
N THR A 236 17.77 -8.82 17.85
CA THR A 236 18.36 -8.00 16.80
C THR A 236 17.26 -7.28 16.02
N LEU A 237 17.38 -5.96 15.88
CA LEU A 237 16.54 -5.16 15.00
C LEU A 237 16.99 -5.36 13.54
N VAL A 238 16.10 -5.84 12.69
CA VAL A 238 16.34 -6.01 11.26
C VAL A 238 15.56 -4.94 10.51
N VAL A 239 16.28 -4.09 9.76
CA VAL A 239 15.71 -2.99 8.98
C VAL A 239 15.77 -3.34 7.50
N ALA A 240 14.60 -3.49 6.88
CA ALA A 240 14.44 -3.83 5.47
C ALA A 240 13.65 -2.73 4.73
N GLY A 241 14.21 -2.22 3.64
CA GLY A 241 13.63 -1.11 2.89
C GLY A 241 14.64 -0.37 2.02
N ASN A 242 14.14 0.41 1.05
CA ASN A 242 14.92 1.45 0.37
C ASN A 242 14.44 2.84 0.79
N ASP A 243 15.26 3.86 0.56
CA ASP A 243 14.94 5.27 0.79
C ASP A 243 14.67 6.03 -0.52
N ALA A 244 14.55 5.31 -1.63
CA ALA A 244 14.44 5.84 -2.99
C ALA A 244 15.55 6.84 -3.37
N GLY A 245 16.75 6.69 -2.82
CA GLY A 245 17.90 7.56 -3.11
C GLY A 245 17.87 8.90 -2.38
N SER A 246 17.02 9.06 -1.36
CA SER A 246 16.95 10.30 -0.57
C SER A 246 18.15 10.53 0.36
N GLY A 247 18.96 9.51 0.61
CA GLY A 247 20.05 9.53 1.60
C GLY A 247 19.55 9.37 3.04
N TYR A 248 18.23 9.23 3.24
CA TYR A 248 17.66 9.06 4.57
C TYR A 248 18.08 7.73 5.21
N ALA A 249 18.33 6.68 4.42
CA ALA A 249 18.83 5.41 4.95
C ALA A 249 20.21 5.57 5.63
N GLU A 250 21.10 6.38 5.06
CA GLU A 250 22.42 6.65 5.64
C GLU A 250 22.35 7.45 6.93
N ALA A 251 21.42 8.41 7.00
CA ALA A 251 21.14 9.13 8.24
C ALA A 251 20.65 8.18 9.34
N MET A 252 19.83 7.19 9.00
CA MET A 252 19.36 6.17 9.95
C MET A 252 20.45 5.20 10.37
N HIS A 253 21.34 4.81 9.45
CA HIS A 253 22.51 4.01 9.78
C HIS A 253 23.46 4.75 10.74
N THR A 254 23.73 6.03 10.46
CA THR A 254 24.53 6.91 11.34
C THR A 254 23.88 7.07 12.72
N LEU A 255 22.56 7.28 12.76
CA LEU A 255 21.82 7.36 14.01
C LEU A 255 21.95 6.06 14.83
N ALA A 256 21.78 4.90 14.20
CA ALA A 256 21.95 3.61 14.87
C ALA A 256 23.36 3.45 15.47
N GLY A 257 24.40 3.87 14.74
CA GLY A 257 25.77 3.92 15.24
C GLY A 257 25.94 4.85 16.44
N SER A 258 25.39 6.06 16.38
CA SER A 258 25.44 7.03 17.49
C SER A 258 24.70 6.57 18.75
N LEU A 259 23.71 5.69 18.59
CA LEU A 259 22.95 5.09 19.69
C LEU A 259 23.63 3.84 20.27
N GLY A 260 24.80 3.45 19.74
CA GLY A 260 25.54 2.28 20.22
C GLY A 260 24.88 0.94 19.85
N LEU A 261 24.02 0.91 18.83
CA LEU A 261 23.31 -0.33 18.45
C LEU A 261 24.23 -1.37 17.80
N GLY A 262 25.33 -0.97 17.15
CA GLY A 262 26.32 -1.87 16.58
C GLY A 262 25.71 -3.06 15.80
N ALA A 263 26.12 -4.28 16.13
CA ALA A 263 25.60 -5.51 15.51
C ALA A 263 24.15 -5.85 15.88
N ARG A 264 23.51 -5.12 16.80
CA ARG A 264 22.11 -5.30 17.21
C ARG A 264 21.12 -4.62 16.27
N CYS A 265 21.59 -3.87 15.28
CA CYS A 265 20.76 -3.29 14.22
C CYS A 265 21.35 -3.64 12.85
N VAL A 266 20.65 -4.48 12.09
CA VAL A 266 21.10 -4.96 10.78
C VAL A 266 20.24 -4.35 9.67
N PHE A 267 20.87 -3.57 8.79
CA PHE A 267 20.23 -3.04 7.58
C PHE A 267 20.42 -4.04 6.44
N VAL A 268 19.33 -4.61 5.93
CA VAL A 268 19.37 -5.64 4.85
C VAL A 268 19.03 -5.06 3.48
N GLY A 269 18.76 -3.75 3.39
CA GLY A 269 18.39 -3.06 2.15
C GLY A 269 17.00 -3.44 1.65
N GLU A 270 16.76 -3.21 0.35
CA GLU A 270 15.47 -3.52 -0.27
C GLU A 270 15.28 -5.03 -0.46
N VAL A 271 14.11 -5.54 -0.05
CA VAL A 271 13.75 -6.95 -0.18
C VAL A 271 12.52 -7.08 -1.07
N LYS A 272 12.59 -7.97 -2.07
CA LYS A 272 11.55 -8.19 -3.09
C LYS A 272 11.17 -9.67 -3.18
N GLY A 273 10.03 -9.96 -3.80
CA GLY A 273 9.61 -11.32 -4.13
C GLY A 273 9.67 -12.31 -2.96
N SER A 274 10.29 -13.47 -3.17
CA SER A 274 10.50 -14.51 -2.16
C SER A 274 11.27 -14.01 -0.94
N GLY A 275 12.29 -13.16 -1.12
CA GLY A 275 13.07 -12.61 -0.01
C GLY A 275 12.22 -11.80 0.98
N LYS A 276 11.29 -10.98 0.46
CA LYS A 276 10.33 -10.25 1.30
C LYS A 276 9.45 -11.20 2.11
N ARG A 277 8.95 -12.26 1.46
CA ARG A 277 8.12 -13.29 2.09
C ARG A 277 8.89 -14.02 3.19
N GLU A 278 10.10 -14.47 2.90
CA GLU A 278 10.94 -15.18 3.86
C GLU A 278 11.30 -14.35 5.08
N ILE A 279 11.56 -13.04 4.92
CA ILE A 279 11.86 -12.15 6.05
C ILE A 279 10.61 -11.93 6.92
N LEU A 280 9.44 -11.71 6.31
CA LEU A 280 8.17 -11.58 7.04
C LEU A 280 7.81 -12.87 7.80
N LEU A 281 8.03 -14.03 7.19
CA LEU A 281 7.76 -15.35 7.79
C LEU A 281 8.75 -15.76 8.88
N GLY A 282 9.97 -15.20 8.83
CA GLY A 282 11.06 -15.59 9.71
C GLY A 282 11.25 -14.67 10.91
N ALA A 283 10.66 -13.48 10.88
CA ALA A 283 10.73 -12.52 11.98
C ALA A 283 10.02 -13.04 13.24
N ASP A 284 10.57 -12.79 14.42
CA ASP A 284 9.92 -13.11 15.70
C ASP A 284 8.88 -12.07 16.09
N ALA A 285 9.16 -10.80 15.78
CA ALA A 285 8.27 -9.67 16.01
C ALA A 285 8.34 -8.67 14.84
N PHE A 286 7.32 -7.82 14.72
CA PHE A 286 7.25 -6.78 13.69
C PHE A 286 6.96 -5.43 14.35
N ALA A 287 7.71 -4.40 13.96
CA ALA A 287 7.50 -3.03 14.40
C ALA A 287 7.41 -2.06 13.21
N LEU A 288 6.40 -1.19 13.27
CA LEU A 288 6.24 -0.09 12.34
C LEU A 288 5.72 1.13 13.12
N THR A 289 6.56 2.16 13.22
CA THR A 289 6.37 3.37 14.05
C THR A 289 5.95 4.57 13.22
N SER A 290 5.20 4.32 12.16
CA SER A 290 4.79 5.34 11.20
C SER A 290 3.93 6.42 11.86
N HIS A 291 4.19 7.69 11.50
CA HIS A 291 3.37 8.83 11.87
C HIS A 291 1.94 8.77 11.30
N SER A 292 1.77 8.04 10.20
CA SER A 292 0.54 8.01 9.42
C SER A 292 0.47 6.73 8.58
N GLU A 293 -0.58 5.93 8.78
CA GLU A 293 -0.88 4.71 8.03
C GLU A 293 -2.39 4.54 7.88
N GLY A 294 -2.83 4.00 6.73
CA GLY A 294 -4.21 3.55 6.56
C GLY A 294 -4.40 2.17 7.18
N LEU A 295 -4.00 1.14 6.44
CA LEU A 295 -3.94 -0.24 6.92
C LEU A 295 -2.81 -0.97 6.17
N PRO A 296 -1.56 -0.93 6.69
CA PRO A 296 -0.40 -1.44 5.97
C PRO A 296 -0.50 -2.94 5.78
N VAL A 297 -0.39 -3.39 4.52
CA VAL A 297 -0.40 -4.83 4.19
C VAL A 297 0.72 -5.57 4.94
N ALA A 298 1.89 -4.95 5.13
CA ALA A 298 2.99 -5.55 5.88
C ALA A 298 2.60 -5.89 7.35
N VAL A 299 1.82 -5.03 8.00
CA VAL A 299 1.30 -5.27 9.36
C VAL A 299 0.30 -6.42 9.34
N LEU A 300 -0.65 -6.43 8.39
CA LEU A 300 -1.63 -7.51 8.27
C LEU A 300 -0.97 -8.87 8.04
N VAL A 301 0.01 -8.91 7.14
CA VAL A 301 0.81 -10.11 6.87
C VAL A 301 1.56 -10.53 8.13
N ALA A 302 2.24 -9.60 8.82
CA ALA A 302 2.94 -9.91 10.07
C ALA A 302 1.99 -10.46 11.15
N MET A 303 0.80 -9.87 11.32
CA MET A 303 -0.20 -10.34 12.27
C MET A 303 -0.66 -11.78 11.99
N CYS A 304 -0.72 -12.19 10.73
CA CYS A 304 -1.09 -13.56 10.38
C CYS A 304 -0.11 -14.62 10.92
N TYR A 305 1.12 -14.25 11.26
CA TYR A 305 2.15 -15.20 11.72
C TYR A 305 2.67 -14.91 13.12
N VAL A 306 2.91 -13.65 13.45
CA VAL A 306 3.44 -13.24 14.75
C VAL A 306 2.39 -13.51 15.85
N LEU A 307 1.10 -13.30 15.57
CA LEU A 307 0.02 -13.49 16.56
C LEU A 307 -0.61 -14.88 16.57
N ARG A 308 -0.42 -15.71 15.54
CA ARG A 308 -0.96 -17.09 15.55
C ARG A 308 -0.31 -17.98 16.61
N ASN A 309 0.90 -17.65 17.07
CA ASN A 309 1.66 -18.46 18.01
C ASN A 309 1.88 -17.79 19.38
N SER A 310 1.24 -16.64 19.66
CA SER A 310 1.23 -16.07 21.02
C SER A 310 0.41 -16.93 22.01
N ARG A 311 -0.35 -17.92 21.52
CA ARG A 311 -1.02 -18.92 22.35
C ARG A 311 -0.05 -19.94 22.99
N ASP A 312 1.22 -19.94 22.57
CA ASP A 312 2.27 -20.76 23.19
C ASP A 312 3.26 -19.90 24.04
N ILE A 313 2.98 -18.60 24.22
CA ILE A 313 3.87 -17.65 24.94
C ILE A 313 3.13 -16.93 26.08
N VAL A 314 2.06 -17.53 26.61
CA VAL A 314 1.52 -17.17 27.92
C VAL A 314 1.41 -18.47 28.73
N PRO A 315 2.23 -18.65 29.79
CA PRO A 315 2.04 -19.77 30.71
C PRO A 315 0.68 -19.71 31.41
#